data_AF-A0A3A9A2A2-F1
#
_entry.id   AF-A0A3A9A2A2-F1
#
_cell.length_a   1.000
_cell.length_b   1.000
_cell.length_c   1.000
_cell.angle_alpha   90.00
_cell.angle_beta   90.00
_cell.angle_gamma   90.00
#
_symmetry.space_group_name_H-M   'P 1'
#
loop_
_entity.id
_entity.type
_entity.pdbx_description
1 polymer ?
#
loop_
_entity_poly.entity_id
_entity_poly.type
_entity_poly.pdbx_seq_one_letter_code
_entity_poly.pdbx_strand_id
1 'polypeptide(L)' 'MDYNTLPVGLGLAFATNRAAMDRFVDMTDDEKKEFVERSRGVMSRKEMDSLVSSLTEDEEPDLHLEDVDQIFKGPSIG' A
#
# COMPACT_ATOMS: atom_id res chain seq x y z
N MET A 1 7.36 -17.43 -6.79
CA MET A 1 7.21 -17.30 -5.32
C MET A 1 5.98 -18.06 -4.80
N ASP A 2 6.03 -18.63 -3.57
CA ASP A 2 4.86 -19.27 -2.91
C ASP A 2 4.10 -18.26 -2.01
N TYR A 3 2.96 -17.78 -2.51
CA TYR A 3 2.11 -16.80 -1.84
C TYR A 3 1.42 -17.32 -0.57
N ASN A 4 1.40 -18.64 -0.34
CA ASN A 4 0.86 -19.22 0.89
C ASN A 4 1.76 -18.97 2.12
N THR A 5 2.99 -18.52 1.89
CA THR A 5 3.97 -18.22 2.94
C THR A 5 3.99 -16.74 3.34
N LEU A 6 3.09 -15.93 2.75
CA LEU A 6 2.95 -14.52 3.10
C LEU A 6 2.35 -14.39 4.51
N PRO A 7 2.94 -13.55 5.37
CA PRO A 7 2.32 -13.19 6.63
C PRO A 7 0.92 -12.61 6.39
N VAL A 8 -0.06 -13.01 7.20
CA VAL A 8 -1.45 -12.51 7.07
C VAL A 8 -1.49 -10.98 7.16
N GLY A 9 -0.66 -10.38 8.01
CA GLY A 9 -0.53 -8.92 8.10
C GLY A 9 -0.07 -8.29 6.79
N LEU A 10 0.79 -8.97 6.04
CA LEU A 10 1.34 -8.45 4.78
C LEU A 10 0.28 -8.51 3.68
N GLY A 11 -0.47 -9.61 3.61
CA GLY A 11 -1.63 -9.71 2.71
C GLY A 11 -2.69 -8.64 3.01
N LEU A 12 -2.92 -8.33 4.28
CA LEU A 12 -3.84 -7.26 4.68
C LEU A 12 -3.32 -5.87 4.29
N ALA A 13 -2.05 -5.58 4.53
CA ALA A 13 -1.42 -4.30 4.16
C ALA A 13 -1.45 -4.07 2.64
N PHE A 14 -1.24 -5.12 1.84
CA PHE A 14 -1.41 -5.04 0.39
C PHE A 14 -2.88 -4.87 -0.04
N ALA A 15 -3.83 -5.44 0.69
CA ALA A 15 -5.26 -5.22 0.41
C ALA A 15 -5.67 -3.76 0.65
N THR A 16 -5.03 -3.06 1.60
CA THR A 16 -5.27 -1.64 1.87
C THR A 16 -4.44 -0.70 1.00
N ASN A 17 -3.33 -1.17 0.44
CA ASN A 17 -2.49 -0.41 -0.49
C ASN A 17 -2.32 -1.17 -1.80
N ARG A 18 -3.28 -0.96 -2.72
CA ARG A 18 -3.28 -1.61 -4.04
C ARG A 18 -2.07 -1.21 -4.89
N ALA A 19 -1.63 0.05 -4.83
CA ALA A 19 -0.48 0.52 -5.57
C ALA A 19 0.81 -0.22 -5.15
N ALA A 20 0.98 -0.46 -3.84
CA ALA A 20 2.10 -1.24 -3.35
C ALA A 20 2.02 -2.71 -3.76
N MET A 21 0.81 -3.27 -3.87
CA MET A 21 0.63 -4.62 -4.41
C MET A 21 1.05 -4.68 -5.89
N ASP A 22 0.64 -3.71 -6.70
CA ASP A 22 1.03 -3.66 -8.12
C ASP A 22 2.55 -3.56 -8.27
N ARG A 23 3.20 -2.69 -7.47
CA ARG A 23 4.67 -2.60 -7.44
C ARG A 23 5.33 -3.89 -6.97
N PHE A 24 4.77 -4.52 -5.95
CA PHE A 24 5.26 -5.80 -5.42
C PHE A 24 5.12 -6.92 -6.45
N VAL A 25 4.05 -6.96 -7.25
CA VAL A 25 3.84 -7.97 -8.30
C VAL A 25 4.83 -7.78 -9.46
N ASP A 26 5.23 -6.55 -9.75
CA ASP A 26 6.21 -6.23 -10.78
C ASP A 26 7.67 -6.52 -10.37
N MET A 27 7.95 -6.73 -9.08
CA MET A 27 9.27 -7.11 -8.60
C MET A 27 9.67 -8.54 -9.04
N THR A 28 10.97 -8.80 -9.11
CA THR A 28 11.50 -10.14 -9.37
C THR A 28 11.22 -11.10 -8.21
N ASP A 29 11.25 -12.41 -8.48
CA ASP A 29 11.00 -13.43 -7.45
C ASP A 29 12.00 -13.36 -6.28
N ASP A 30 13.23 -12.93 -6.52
CA ASP A 30 14.26 -12.74 -5.50
C ASP A 30 13.97 -11.49 -4.64
N GLU A 31 13.63 -10.37 -5.25
CA GLU A 31 13.24 -9.13 -4.55
C GLU A 31 11.99 -9.34 -3.69
N LYS A 32 10.98 -10.03 -4.23
CA LYS A 32 9.78 -10.38 -3.48
C LYS A 32 10.14 -11.22 -2.26
N LYS A 33 11.04 -12.19 -2.40
CA LYS A 33 11.47 -13.07 -1.31
C LYS A 33 12.19 -12.30 -0.21
N GLU A 34 13.09 -11.40 -0.56
CA GLU A 34 13.76 -10.53 0.40
C GLU A 34 12.74 -9.64 1.14
N PHE A 35 11.78 -9.06 0.42
CA PHE A 35 10.73 -8.23 1.00
C PHE A 35 9.84 -9.01 1.98
N VAL A 36 9.46 -10.23 1.62
CA VAL A 36 8.67 -11.10 2.51
C VAL A 36 9.46 -11.52 3.74
N GLU A 37 10.75 -11.87 3.61
CA GLU A 37 11.60 -12.15 4.77
C GLU A 37 11.71 -10.91 5.69
N ARG A 38 11.87 -9.71 5.13
CA ARG A 38 11.88 -8.47 5.89
C ARG A 38 10.55 -8.21 6.62
N SER A 39 9.43 -8.49 5.96
CA SER A 39 8.09 -8.34 6.56
C SER A 39 7.85 -9.29 7.74
N ARG A 40 8.49 -10.46 7.77
CA ARG A 40 8.38 -11.40 8.90
C ARG A 40 9.02 -10.89 10.18
N GLY A 41 9.98 -9.96 10.06
CA GLY A 41 10.59 -9.28 11.21
C GLY A 41 9.73 -8.17 11.81
N VAL A 42 8.62 -7.80 11.16
CA VAL A 42 7.74 -6.71 11.59
C VAL A 42 6.75 -7.22 12.63
N MET A 43 6.72 -6.57 13.79
CA MET A 43 5.89 -6.99 14.94
C MET A 43 4.57 -6.20 15.06
N SER A 44 4.41 -5.12 14.31
CA SER A 44 3.24 -4.25 14.38
C SER A 44 2.59 -4.01 13.02
N ARG A 45 1.25 -3.93 13.00
CA ARG A 45 0.49 -3.57 11.80
C ARG A 45 0.93 -2.21 11.24
N LYS A 46 1.19 -1.22 12.10
CA LYS A 46 1.63 0.12 11.67
C LYS A 46 2.99 0.10 10.96
N GLU A 47 3.90 -0.74 11.46
CA GLU A 47 5.21 -0.92 10.84
C GLU A 47 5.09 -1.67 9.50
N MET A 48 4.12 -2.59 9.38
CA MET A 48 3.87 -3.33 8.15
C MET A 48 3.23 -2.44 7.09
N ASP A 49 2.29 -1.60 7.50
CA ASP A 49 1.69 -0.56 6.64
C ASP A 49 2.78 0.41 6.15
N SER A 50 3.73 0.77 7.00
CA SER A 50 4.88 1.63 6.61
C SER A 50 5.83 0.91 5.65
N LEU A 51 6.14 -0.36 5.89
CA LEU A 51 6.98 -1.19 5.00
C LEU A 51 6.36 -1.35 3.61
N VAL A 52 5.05 -1.56 3.54
CA VAL A 52 4.32 -1.68 2.27
C VAL A 52 4.21 -0.31 1.60
N SER A 53 3.99 0.76 2.37
CA SER A 53 3.95 2.12 1.82
C SER A 53 5.29 2.57 1.26
N SER A 54 6.42 2.08 1.81
CA SER A 54 7.74 2.39 1.26
C SER A 54 8.01 1.78 -0.12
N LEU A 55 7.19 0.81 -0.58
CA LEU A 55 7.21 0.36 -1.97
C LEU A 55 6.62 1.40 -2.94
N THR A 56 5.80 2.31 -2.42
CA THR A 56 5.11 3.35 -3.17
C THR A 56 5.62 4.75 -2.88
N GLU A 57 6.45 4.97 -1.87
CA GLU A 57 7.01 6.30 -1.54
C GLU A 57 7.94 6.89 -2.62
N ASP A 58 8.28 6.14 -3.68
CA ASP A 58 8.92 6.69 -4.89
C ASP A 58 7.92 7.38 -5.85
N GLU A 59 6.61 7.20 -5.66
CA GLU A 59 5.56 7.99 -6.29
C GLU A 59 4.57 8.40 -5.20
N GLU A 60 4.75 9.58 -4.61
CA GLU A 60 3.66 10.25 -3.89
C GLU A 60 2.43 10.20 -4.81
N PRO A 61 1.35 9.48 -4.47
CA PRO A 61 0.09 9.86 -5.05
C PRO A 61 -0.17 11.23 -4.42
N ASP A 62 0.03 12.27 -5.24
CA ASP A 62 -0.36 13.64 -4.96
C ASP A 62 -1.89 13.69 -4.79
N LEU A 63 -2.35 13.11 -3.69
CA LEU A 63 -3.72 13.11 -3.24
C LEU A 63 -3.82 14.30 -2.31
N HIS A 64 -3.86 15.49 -2.92
CA HIS A 64 -4.49 16.66 -2.34
C HIS A 64 -5.97 16.30 -2.03
N LEU A 65 -6.19 15.68 -0.87
CA LEU A 65 -7.50 15.40 -0.30
C LEU A 65 -8.18 16.68 0.25
N GLU A 66 -7.67 17.86 -0.12
CA GLU A 66 -8.14 19.15 0.37
C GLU A 66 -9.38 19.66 -0.39
N ASP A 67 -9.74 19.07 -1.54
CA ASP A 67 -10.85 19.55 -2.39
C ASP A 67 -12.16 18.73 -2.27
N VAL A 68 -12.34 17.93 -1.22
CA VAL A 68 -13.63 17.23 -1.00
C VAL A 68 -14.75 18.22 -0.65
N ASP A 69 -14.41 19.39 -0.10
CA ASP A 69 -15.39 20.41 0.32
C ASP A 69 -16.06 21.10 -0.89
N GLN A 70 -15.40 21.12 -2.05
CA GLN A 70 -15.92 21.81 -3.24
C GLN A 70 -16.88 20.96 -4.08
N ILE A 71 -16.86 19.63 -3.91
CA ILE A 71 -17.70 18.70 -4.68
C ILE A 71 -19.17 18.76 -4.23
N PHE A 72 -19.44 19.14 -2.98
CA PHE A 72 -20.81 19.25 -2.44
C PHE A 72 -21.45 20.65 -2.60
N LYS A 73 -20.76 21.62 -3.22
CA LYS A 73 -21.42 22.86 -3.66
C LYS A 73 -22.23 22.59 -4.92
N GLY A 74 -23.37 21.95 -4.75
CA GLY A 74 -24.40 21.86 -5.80
C GLY A 74 -24.84 23.25 -6.26
N PRO A 75 -25.46 23.39 -7.45
CA PRO A 75 -25.94 24.68 -7.93
C PRO A 75 -26.96 25.24 -6.93
N SER A 76 -26.75 26.47 -6.45
CA SER A 76 -27.82 27.22 -5.78
C SER A 76 -28.95 27.41 -6.78
N ILE A 77 -29.99 26.60 -6.68
CA ILE A 77 -31.27 26.88 -7.33
C ILE A 77 -31.91 28.00 -6.50
N GLY A 78 -31.66 29.23 -6.92
CA GLY A 78 -32.38 30.42 -6.49
C GLY A 78 -33.72 30.57 -7.19
#